data_AF-A0A3D0TYC2-F1
#
_entry.id   AF-A0A3D0TYC2-F1
#
_cell.length_a   1.000
_cell.length_b   1.000
_cell.length_c   1.000
_cell.angle_alpha   90.00
_cell.angle_beta   90.00
_cell.angle_gamma   90.00
#
_symmetry.space_group_name_H-M   'P 1'
#
loop_
_entity.id
_entity.type
_entity.pdbx_description
1 polymer ?
#
loop_
_entity_poly.entity_id
_entity_poly.type
_entity_poly.pdbx_seq_one_letter_code
_entity_poly.pdbx_strand_id
1 'polypeptide(L)'
;AFFGVKPSLIIKGGAIAAAPMGDPNASIPTPQPVHYRMMFGGFGRALQDNNLTFVSQAALDSNIDQTLGLRRKLVAVKQCRSVKKSSLILNDYQPTITVDAQTYEVRADGVLLTCEPATELPLAQRYFLF
;
A
#
# COMPACT_ATOMS: atom_id res chain seq x y z
N ALA A 1 -19.54 -7.17 -1.52
CA ALA A 1 -18.39 -7.72 -2.27
C ALA A 1 -17.53 -6.57 -2.78
N PHE A 2 -16.33 -6.31 -2.23
CA PHE A 2 -15.37 -5.27 -2.70
C PHE A 2 -13.91 -5.53 -2.27
N PHE A 3 -13.59 -6.73 -1.78
CA PHE A 3 -12.24 -7.06 -1.30
C PHE A 3 -11.22 -6.85 -2.42
N GLY A 4 -10.12 -6.14 -2.11
CA GLY A 4 -9.10 -5.77 -3.10
C GLY A 4 -9.47 -4.63 -4.06
N VAL A 5 -10.70 -4.09 -4.01
CA VAL A 5 -11.18 -3.04 -4.94
C VAL A 5 -11.49 -1.73 -4.25
N LYS A 6 -12.43 -1.74 -3.30
CA LYS A 6 -12.97 -0.54 -2.64
C LYS A 6 -13.17 -0.82 -1.14
N PRO A 7 -12.20 -0.49 -0.26
CA PRO A 7 -12.33 -0.72 1.18
C PRO A 7 -13.48 0.08 1.81
N SER A 8 -14.18 -0.51 2.79
CA SER A 8 -15.22 0.18 3.54
C SER A 8 -14.67 1.18 4.57
N LEU A 9 -13.41 1.03 4.99
CA LEU A 9 -12.79 1.87 6.00
C LEU A 9 -11.26 1.83 5.88
N ILE A 10 -10.61 2.99 5.98
CA ILE A 10 -9.15 3.10 6.02
C ILE A 10 -8.75 3.69 7.36
N ILE A 11 -8.03 2.91 8.17
CA ILE A 11 -7.59 3.29 9.52
C ILE A 11 -6.09 3.59 9.52
N LYS A 12 -5.70 4.72 10.13
CA LYS A 12 -4.32 5.14 10.37
C LYS A 12 -4.13 5.41 11.85
N GLY A 13 -3.16 4.76 12.47
CA GLY A 13 -2.80 5.00 13.88
C GLY A 13 -3.94 4.84 14.89
N GLY A 14 -4.98 4.08 14.57
CA GLY A 14 -6.18 3.93 15.41
C GLY A 14 -7.35 4.88 15.08
N ALA A 15 -7.17 5.84 14.16
CA ALA A 15 -8.22 6.73 13.69
C ALA A 15 -8.64 6.43 12.25
N ILE A 16 -9.91 6.66 11.91
CA ILE A 16 -10.38 6.55 10.53
C ILE A 16 -9.80 7.72 9.73
N ALA A 17 -9.01 7.42 8.70
CA ALA A 17 -8.41 8.40 7.81
C ALA A 17 -9.30 8.69 6.59
N ALA A 18 -9.96 7.68 6.04
CA ALA A 18 -10.89 7.84 4.92
C ALA A 18 -11.93 6.72 4.91
N ALA A 19 -13.09 7.02 4.34
CA ALA A 19 -14.20 6.08 4.15
C ALA A 19 -15.07 6.50 2.97
N PRO A 20 -15.78 5.56 2.29
CA PRO A 20 -16.88 5.90 1.41
C PRO A 20 -17.99 6.56 2.24
N MET A 21 -18.34 7.80 1.91
CA MET A 21 -19.28 8.60 2.67
C MET A 21 -20.27 9.27 1.73
N GLY A 22 -21.56 9.14 2.04
CA GLY A 22 -22.68 9.71 1.32
C GLY A 22 -22.75 11.23 1.40
N ASP A 23 -23.93 11.78 1.09
CA ASP A 23 -24.22 13.19 1.26
C ASP A 23 -24.17 13.59 2.77
N PRO A 24 -23.27 14.50 3.18
CA PRO A 24 -23.17 14.97 4.56
C PRO A 24 -24.42 15.68 5.09
N ASN A 25 -25.29 16.17 4.21
CA ASN A 25 -26.54 16.84 4.57
C ASN A 25 -27.75 15.88 4.60
N ALA A 26 -27.56 14.60 4.30
CA ALA A 26 -28.63 13.62 4.37
C ALA A 26 -28.95 13.20 5.81
N SER A 27 -30.08 12.51 6.01
CA SER A 27 -30.54 12.06 7.34
C SER A 27 -29.65 11.00 8.00
N ILE A 28 -28.87 10.26 7.21
CA ILE A 28 -27.93 9.19 7.61
C ILE A 28 -26.75 9.17 6.62
N PRO A 29 -25.62 8.47 6.87
CA PRO A 29 -24.40 8.61 6.05
C PRO A 29 -24.36 7.80 4.74
N THR A 30 -25.40 7.02 4.45
CA THR A 30 -25.48 6.09 3.29
C THR A 30 -26.12 6.64 1.99
N PRO A 31 -26.92 7.72 1.98
CA PRO A 31 -27.50 8.28 0.77
C PRO A 31 -26.44 8.82 -0.20
N GLN A 32 -26.74 8.70 -1.49
CA GLN A 32 -25.84 9.08 -2.57
C GLN A 32 -25.62 10.61 -2.63
N PRO A 33 -24.47 11.08 -3.17
CA PRO A 33 -23.38 10.30 -3.76
C PRO A 33 -22.39 9.77 -2.72
N VAL A 34 -22.13 8.46 -2.77
CA VAL A 34 -21.12 7.79 -1.93
C VAL A 34 -19.80 7.74 -2.68
N HIS A 35 -18.84 8.51 -2.19
CA HIS A 35 -17.45 8.48 -2.65
C HIS A 35 -16.49 8.56 -1.46
N TYR A 36 -15.20 8.28 -1.68
CA TYR A 36 -14.24 8.42 -0.59
C TYR A 36 -14.11 9.88 -0.16
N ARG A 37 -14.19 10.09 1.14
CA ARG A 37 -13.93 11.37 1.80
C ARG A 37 -12.89 11.14 2.90
N MET A 38 -12.06 12.15 3.14
CA MET A 38 -11.19 12.16 4.31
C MET A 38 -12.05 12.26 5.57
N MET A 39 -11.66 11.52 6.60
CA MET A 39 -12.28 11.50 7.91
C MET A 39 -11.36 12.21 8.91
N PHE A 40 -11.74 12.30 10.19
CA PHE A 40 -10.97 13.07 11.19
C PHE A 40 -9.49 12.67 11.30
N GLY A 41 -9.13 11.38 11.14
CA GLY A 41 -7.73 10.92 11.14
C GLY A 41 -6.91 11.40 9.94
N GLY A 42 -7.58 11.99 8.95
CA GLY A 42 -7.00 12.61 7.76
C GLY A 42 -6.71 14.10 7.86
N PHE A 43 -6.99 14.74 9.00
CA PHE A 43 -6.88 16.19 9.14
C PHE A 43 -6.04 16.63 10.34
N GLY A 44 -5.47 17.84 10.22
CA GLY A 44 -4.84 18.58 11.32
C GLY A 44 -3.81 17.77 12.10
N ARG A 45 -3.87 17.90 13.44
CA ARG A 45 -2.96 17.18 14.36
C ARG A 45 -3.21 15.67 14.36
N ALA A 46 -4.46 15.22 14.21
CA ALA A 46 -4.75 13.79 14.15
C ALA A 46 -4.01 13.11 12.98
N LEU A 47 -3.87 13.77 11.83
CA LEU A 47 -3.03 13.26 10.75
C LEU A 47 -1.55 13.19 11.15
N GLN A 48 -1.05 14.17 11.91
CA GLN A 48 0.35 14.19 12.34
C GLN A 48 0.65 13.11 13.38
N ASP A 49 -0.25 12.90 14.34
CA ASP A 49 -0.08 11.97 15.46
C ASP A 49 -0.27 10.50 15.05
N ASN A 50 -1.18 10.24 14.11
CA ASN A 50 -1.54 8.88 13.69
C ASN A 50 -0.70 8.33 12.53
N ASN A 51 0.32 9.07 12.10
CA ASN A 51 1.17 8.70 10.98
C ASN A 51 2.66 8.82 11.32
N LEU A 52 3.46 8.01 10.63
CA LEU A 52 4.91 7.98 10.80
C LEU A 52 5.60 8.54 9.56
N THR A 53 6.75 9.17 9.73
CA THR A 53 7.68 9.47 8.65
C THR A 53 8.94 8.65 8.87
N PHE A 54 9.26 7.78 7.91
CA PHE A 54 10.44 6.93 8.00
C PHE A 54 11.67 7.70 7.52
N VAL A 55 12.75 7.67 8.29
CA VAL A 55 14.02 8.38 8.02
C VAL A 55 15.20 7.44 8.18
N SER A 56 16.39 7.83 7.72
CA SER A 56 17.62 7.09 8.07
C SER A 56 17.95 7.27 9.55
N GLN A 57 18.69 6.31 10.14
CA GLN A 57 19.17 6.44 11.51
C GLN A 57 19.97 7.74 11.70
N ALA A 58 20.89 8.05 10.77
CA ALA A 58 21.69 9.27 10.82
C ALA A 58 20.85 10.57 10.83
N ALA A 59 19.74 10.61 10.09
CA ALA A 59 18.86 11.78 10.09
C ALA A 59 18.06 11.92 11.39
N LEU A 60 17.66 10.80 11.99
CA LEU A 60 17.03 10.81 13.30
C LEU A 60 18.02 11.27 14.39
N ASP A 61 19.25 10.77 14.34
CA ASP A 61 20.32 11.14 15.27
C ASP A 61 20.72 12.62 15.14
N SER A 62 20.58 13.20 13.94
CA SER A 62 20.83 14.62 13.69
C SER A 62 19.66 15.54 14.06
N ASN A 63 18.61 15.04 14.72
CA ASN A 63 17.40 15.81 15.11
C ASN A 63 16.79 16.59 13.93
N ILE A 64 16.67 15.94 12.76
CA ILE A 64 16.19 16.58 11.53
C ILE A 64 14.77 17.16 11.65
N ASP A 65 13.96 16.62 12.56
CA ASP A 65 12.64 17.13 12.87
C ASP A 65 12.68 18.57 13.38
N GLN A 66 13.64 18.91 14.23
CA GLN A 66 13.81 20.27 14.76
C GLN A 66 14.22 21.23 13.64
N THR A 67 15.20 20.82 12.82
CA THR A 67 15.72 21.62 11.71
C THR A 67 14.64 21.92 10.67
N LEU A 68 13.75 20.97 10.41
CA LEU A 68 12.71 21.09 9.38
C LEU A 68 11.32 21.41 9.94
N GLY A 69 11.17 21.58 11.26
CA GLY A 69 9.88 21.83 11.92
C GLY A 69 8.86 20.68 11.75
N LEU A 70 9.33 19.43 11.66
CA LEU A 70 8.46 18.27 11.47
C LEU A 70 7.70 17.96 12.76
N ARG A 71 6.42 17.63 12.60
CA ARG A 71 5.53 17.26 13.72
C ARG A 71 5.18 15.78 13.77
N ARG A 72 5.17 15.11 12.61
CA ARG A 72 4.92 13.67 12.53
C ARG A 72 6.03 12.91 13.23
N LYS A 73 5.68 11.83 13.92
CA LYS A 73 6.65 10.95 14.57
C LYS A 73 7.63 10.40 13.53
N LEU A 74 8.91 10.67 13.72
CA LEU A 74 9.97 10.08 12.92
C LEU A 74 10.32 8.69 13.43
N VAL A 75 10.57 7.76 12.51
CA VAL A 75 11.02 6.40 12.83
C VAL A 75 12.19 6.04 11.93
N ALA A 76 13.32 5.68 12.53
CA ALA A 76 14.48 5.23 11.77
C ALA A 76 14.21 3.87 11.10
N VAL A 77 14.51 3.77 9.81
CA VAL A 77 14.60 2.47 9.14
C VAL A 77 15.81 1.70 9.67
N LYS A 78 15.65 0.40 9.89
CA LYS A 78 16.69 -0.48 10.44
C LYS A 78 16.71 -1.81 9.71
N GLN A 79 17.82 -2.55 9.82
CA GLN A 79 17.97 -3.92 9.33
C GLN A 79 17.81 -4.10 7.80
N CYS A 80 17.98 -3.02 7.02
CA CYS A 80 17.89 -3.06 5.56
C CYS A 80 19.04 -3.82 4.87
N ARG A 81 20.10 -4.19 5.61
CA ARG A 81 21.26 -4.93 5.08
C ARG A 81 21.27 -6.41 5.46
N SER A 82 20.41 -6.82 6.40
CA SER A 82 20.33 -8.20 6.89
C SER A 82 19.17 -8.98 6.26
N VAL A 83 18.15 -8.31 5.72
CA VAL A 83 17.03 -8.97 5.03
C VAL A 83 17.53 -9.67 3.75
N LYS A 84 17.09 -10.92 3.53
CA LYS A 84 17.46 -11.75 2.38
C LYS A 84 16.21 -12.27 1.68
N LYS A 85 16.37 -12.96 0.54
CA LYS A 85 15.24 -13.62 -0.15
C LYS A 85 14.50 -14.61 0.77
N SER A 86 15.25 -15.33 1.63
CA SER A 86 14.69 -16.21 2.67
C SER A 86 13.89 -15.51 3.77
N SER A 87 13.93 -14.18 3.85
CA SER A 87 13.13 -13.40 4.79
C SER A 87 11.74 -13.04 4.25
N LEU A 88 11.45 -13.32 2.97
CA LEU A 88 10.16 -13.02 2.37
C LEU A 88 9.12 -14.06 2.76
N ILE A 89 8.19 -13.67 3.63
CA ILE A 89 7.12 -14.52 4.15
C ILE A 89 6.27 -15.06 2.98
N LEU A 90 6.14 -16.39 2.91
CA LEU A 90 5.44 -17.14 1.86
C LEU A 90 6.01 -16.97 0.43
N ASN A 91 7.18 -16.35 0.26
CA ASN A 91 7.72 -15.95 -1.05
C ASN A 91 9.26 -16.05 -1.12
N ASP A 92 9.85 -17.06 -0.50
CA ASP A 92 11.31 -17.23 -0.42
C ASP A 92 11.94 -18.11 -1.50
N TYR A 93 11.15 -18.70 -2.40
CA TYR A 93 11.63 -19.58 -3.46
C TYR A 93 12.71 -18.92 -4.35
N GLN A 94 13.82 -19.64 -4.56
CA GLN A 94 14.98 -19.24 -5.35
C GLN A 94 15.26 -20.26 -6.47
N PRO A 95 14.46 -20.26 -7.55
CA PRO A 95 14.68 -21.16 -8.67
C PRO A 95 15.99 -20.87 -9.39
N THR A 96 16.53 -21.87 -10.07
CA THR A 96 17.50 -21.65 -11.14
C THR A 96 16.75 -21.08 -12.34
N ILE A 97 16.83 -19.77 -12.55
CA ILE A 97 16.20 -19.09 -13.68
C ILE A 97 17.17 -19.01 -14.86
N THR A 98 16.72 -19.45 -16.03
CA THR A 98 17.43 -19.28 -17.31
C THR A 98 16.54 -18.55 -18.31
N VAL A 99 17.14 -17.67 -19.11
CA VAL A 99 16.48 -16.97 -20.22
C VAL A 99 17.26 -17.26 -21.50
N ASP A 100 16.59 -17.78 -22.51
CA ASP A 100 17.18 -17.98 -23.83
C ASP A 100 17.34 -16.63 -24.55
N ALA A 101 18.55 -16.35 -25.07
CA ALA A 101 18.89 -15.03 -25.59
C ALA A 101 18.27 -14.72 -26.97
N GLN A 102 17.82 -15.74 -27.70
CA GLN A 102 17.26 -15.61 -29.04
C GLN A 102 15.73 -15.63 -29.02
N THR A 103 15.14 -16.49 -28.19
CA THR A 103 13.70 -16.75 -28.14
C THR A 103 13.00 -16.08 -26.96
N TYR A 104 13.76 -15.65 -25.95
CA TYR A 104 13.26 -15.11 -24.69
C TYR A 104 12.44 -16.09 -23.85
N GLU A 105 12.53 -17.41 -24.13
CA GLU A 105 11.95 -18.43 -23.26
C GLU A 105 12.55 -18.33 -21.86
N VAL A 106 11.68 -18.23 -20.85
CA VAL A 106 12.07 -18.23 -19.45
C VAL A 106 11.81 -19.61 -18.87
N ARG A 107 12.82 -20.21 -18.23
CA ARG A 107 12.67 -21.49 -17.51
C ARG A 107 13.08 -21.34 -16.05
N ALA A 108 12.34 -21.98 -15.16
CA ALA A 108 12.70 -22.16 -13.76
C ALA A 108 12.91 -23.66 -13.50
N ASP A 109 14.10 -24.02 -13.02
CA ASP A 109 14.48 -25.42 -12.78
C ASP A 109 14.25 -26.31 -14.02
N GLY A 110 14.52 -25.76 -15.21
CA GLY A 110 14.33 -26.40 -16.51
C GLY A 110 12.91 -26.35 -17.08
N VAL A 111 11.91 -25.98 -16.26
CA VAL A 111 10.50 -25.93 -16.66
C VAL A 111 10.19 -24.60 -17.34
N LEU A 112 9.61 -24.65 -18.54
CA LEU A 112 9.16 -23.46 -19.28
C LEU A 112 8.07 -22.72 -18.50
N LEU A 113 8.30 -21.44 -18.23
CA LEU A 113 7.34 -20.54 -17.62
C LEU A 113 6.61 -19.79 -18.72
N THR A 114 5.36 -20.14 -18.97
CA THR A 114 4.49 -19.45 -19.92
C THR A 114 3.06 -19.44 -19.40
N CYS A 115 2.28 -18.49 -19.88
CA CYS A 115 0.85 -18.41 -19.61
C CYS A 115 0.15 -17.68 -20.76
N GLU A 116 -1.09 -18.10 -21.04
CA GLU A 116 -1.93 -17.41 -22.01
C GLU A 116 -2.39 -16.05 -21.47
N PRO A 117 -2.48 -15.03 -22.32
CA PRO A 117 -3.00 -13.73 -21.92
C PRO A 117 -4.50 -13.82 -21.58
N ALA A 118 -4.90 -13.20 -20.48
CA ALA A 118 -6.31 -13.08 -20.13
C ALA A 118 -7.01 -12.02 -20.98
N THR A 119 -8.21 -12.32 -21.50
CA THR A 119 -9.05 -11.37 -22.26
C THR A 119 -9.96 -10.52 -21.38
N GLU A 120 -10.19 -10.96 -20.14
CA GLU A 120 -11.00 -10.28 -19.12
C GLU A 120 -10.41 -10.59 -17.73
N LEU A 121 -10.57 -9.67 -16.77
CA LEU A 121 -10.09 -9.85 -15.40
C LEU A 121 -11.19 -9.57 -14.36
N PRO A 122 -11.18 -10.28 -13.22
CA PRO A 122 -11.97 -9.87 -12.05
C PRO A 122 -11.44 -8.53 -11.52
N LEU A 123 -12.21 -7.92 -10.61
CA LEU A 123 -11.85 -6.64 -9.98
C LEU A 123 -11.64 -5.49 -10.99
N ALA A 124 -12.29 -5.55 -12.17
CA ALA A 124 -12.17 -4.57 -13.25
C ALA A 124 -13.51 -3.88 -13.59
N GLN A 125 -13.97 -3.95 -14.84
CA GLN A 125 -15.10 -3.20 -15.42
C GLN A 125 -16.38 -3.14 -14.57
N ARG A 126 -16.66 -4.19 -13.79
CA ARG A 126 -17.82 -4.23 -12.89
C ARG A 126 -17.82 -3.14 -11.82
N TYR A 127 -16.65 -2.68 -11.39
CA TYR A 127 -16.51 -1.89 -10.17
C TYR A 127 -16.15 -0.42 -10.40
N PHE A 128 -15.65 -0.07 -11.58
CA PHE A 128 -15.14 1.27 -11.88
C PHE A 128 -16.04 1.97 -12.90
N LEU A 129 -16.28 3.27 -12.67
CA LEU A 129 -17.07 4.08 -13.60
C LEU A 129 -16.31 4.34 -14.91
N PHE A 130 -14.98 4.33 -14.83
CA PHE A 130 -14.02 4.48 -15.91
C PHE A 130 -12.84 3.54 -15.67
#